data_AF-A0A359G3E9-F1
#
_entry.id   AF-A0A359G3E9-F1
#
_cell.length_a   1.000
_cell.length_b   1.000
_cell.length_c   1.000
_cell.angle_alpha   90.00
_cell.angle_beta   90.00
_cell.angle_gamma   90.00
#
_symmetry.space_group_name_H-M   'P 1'
#
loop_
_entity.id
_entity.type
_entity.pdbx_description
1 polymer ?
#
loop_
_entity_poly.entity_id
_entity_poly.type
_entity_poly.pdbx_seq_one_letter_code
_entity_poly.pdbx_strand_id
1 'polypeptide(L)'
;MTPVRFFLAVCAFFLSVASVHAQPASRPRKIIVIDGRFFHEMPVATDKITKMHLLTTPSGASAVGFELSEPLPDAALQYAVPAGQIPEGASLLAQYDEAKAQGRGTSLSFARKPLLEAGSRFPDFSATDIDGRTWTGADVAGKVMVLNLWFTGCGPCRAEMPELSRWKDEMPDVMFFSSTYEDAGRARPVLEKQGFNWIALVGDTQFREFVGPNGYPLTVVVDKEGIVAQVEYGTSPVQRAALKETIRSLR
;
A
#
# COMPACT_ATOMS: atom_id res chain seq x y z
N MET A 1 33.60 -0.07 -77.10
CA MET A 1 32.15 -0.18 -76.85
C MET A 1 31.97 -0.94 -75.54
N THR A 2 31.44 -0.28 -74.51
CA THR A 2 31.13 -0.85 -73.17
C THR A 2 30.04 -1.94 -73.29
N PRO A 3 30.07 -2.99 -72.44
CA PRO A 3 29.25 -3.01 -71.22
C PRO A 3 29.96 -3.65 -70.00
N VAL A 4 29.92 -3.08 -68.78
CA VAL A 4 28.90 -3.22 -67.70
C VAL A 4 28.93 -4.55 -66.92
N ARG A 5 29.45 -4.45 -65.67
CA ARG A 5 29.08 -5.06 -64.37
C ARG A 5 28.92 -6.59 -64.24
N PHE A 6 29.55 -7.16 -63.19
CA PHE A 6 28.85 -7.85 -62.09
C PHE A 6 29.79 -8.02 -60.88
N PHE A 7 29.57 -7.20 -59.84
CA PHE A 7 30.12 -7.42 -58.49
C PHE A 7 29.18 -8.41 -57.80
N LEU A 8 29.68 -9.57 -57.37
CA LEU A 8 28.96 -10.45 -56.45
C LEU A 8 29.01 -9.82 -55.05
N ALA A 9 27.93 -9.21 -54.62
CA ALA A 9 27.66 -8.91 -53.21
C ALA A 9 26.86 -10.09 -52.65
N VAL A 10 27.49 -10.92 -51.80
CA VAL A 10 26.78 -11.92 -51.00
C VAL A 10 26.21 -11.20 -49.77
N CYS A 11 24.89 -11.02 -49.76
CA CYS A 11 24.12 -10.51 -48.64
C CYS A 11 24.19 -11.49 -47.45
N ALA A 12 24.93 -11.12 -46.39
CA ALA A 12 24.71 -11.69 -45.06
C ALA A 12 23.51 -10.97 -44.42
N PHE A 13 22.33 -11.58 -44.54
CA PHE A 13 21.12 -11.15 -43.82
C PHE A 13 21.31 -11.49 -42.33
N PHE A 14 21.79 -10.54 -41.53
CA PHE A 14 21.59 -10.59 -40.08
C PHE A 14 20.12 -10.21 -39.80
N LEU A 15 19.26 -11.23 -39.70
CA LEU A 15 17.95 -11.07 -39.07
C LEU A 15 18.17 -10.84 -37.58
N SER A 16 18.28 -9.58 -37.17
CA SER A 16 18.12 -9.20 -35.77
C SER A 16 16.66 -9.45 -35.40
N VAL A 17 16.40 -10.57 -34.74
CA VAL A 17 15.14 -10.77 -34.02
C VAL A 17 15.19 -9.81 -32.83
N ALA A 18 14.65 -8.61 -33.04
CA ALA A 18 14.32 -7.73 -31.93
C ALA A 18 13.21 -8.43 -31.17
N SER A 19 13.58 -9.17 -30.14
CA SER A 19 12.67 -9.66 -29.11
C SER A 19 12.05 -8.43 -28.46
N VAL A 20 10.91 -8.00 -29.00
CA VAL A 20 9.97 -7.12 -28.31
C VAL A 20 9.61 -7.85 -27.03
N HIS A 21 10.29 -7.47 -25.95
CA HIS A 21 9.89 -7.83 -24.62
C HIS A 21 8.53 -7.17 -24.41
N ALA A 22 7.47 -7.92 -24.67
CA ALA A 22 6.14 -7.54 -24.26
C ALA A 22 6.21 -7.36 -22.73
N GLN A 23 6.18 -6.11 -22.28
CA GLN A 23 5.98 -5.81 -20.87
C GLN A 23 4.69 -6.52 -20.45
N PRO A 24 4.69 -7.26 -19.33
CA PRO A 24 3.46 -7.88 -18.86
C PRO A 24 2.41 -6.77 -18.68
N ALA A 25 1.27 -6.93 -19.35
CA ALA A 25 0.15 -6.01 -19.28
C ALA A 25 -0.09 -5.66 -17.81
N SER A 26 0.06 -4.39 -17.47
CA SER A 26 -0.21 -3.90 -16.11
C SER A 26 -1.61 -4.37 -15.74
N ARG A 27 -1.77 -5.06 -14.60
CA ARG A 27 -3.09 -5.40 -14.07
C ARG A 27 -3.98 -4.15 -14.15
N PRO A 28 -5.23 -4.25 -14.63
CA PRO A 28 -6.11 -3.10 -14.71
C PRO A 28 -6.12 -2.42 -13.35
N ARG A 29 -5.76 -1.12 -13.32
CA ARG A 29 -5.75 -0.37 -12.06
C ARG A 29 -7.17 -0.36 -11.53
N LYS A 30 -7.32 -0.67 -10.24
CA LYS A 30 -8.61 -0.56 -9.58
C LYS A 30 -9.10 0.88 -9.72
N ILE A 31 -10.36 1.05 -10.10
CA ILE A 31 -11.03 2.35 -10.17
C ILE A 31 -11.96 2.42 -8.97
N ILE A 32 -11.74 3.42 -8.12
CA ILE A 32 -12.53 3.68 -6.93
C ILE A 32 -13.34 4.96 -7.16
N VAL A 33 -14.62 4.96 -6.78
CA VAL A 33 -15.49 6.15 -6.84
C VAL A 33 -15.93 6.55 -5.44
N ILE A 34 -15.66 7.79 -5.05
CA ILE A 34 -16.11 8.36 -3.76
C ILE A 34 -16.48 9.81 -3.99
N ASP A 35 -17.67 10.22 -3.54
CA ASP A 35 -18.18 11.60 -3.66
C ASP A 35 -17.97 12.20 -5.07
N GLY A 36 -18.34 11.42 -6.09
CA GLY A 36 -18.27 11.84 -7.50
C GLY A 36 -16.85 11.94 -8.08
N ARG A 37 -15.83 11.44 -7.37
CA ARG A 37 -14.42 11.52 -7.76
C ARG A 37 -13.80 10.14 -7.89
N PHE A 38 -12.84 10.02 -8.79
CA PHE A 38 -12.13 8.78 -9.04
C PHE A 38 -10.80 8.70 -8.31
N PHE A 39 -10.42 7.50 -7.89
CA PHE A 39 -9.12 7.22 -7.27
C PHE A 39 -8.57 5.87 -7.76
N HIS A 40 -7.25 5.72 -7.77
CA HIS A 40 -6.58 4.43 -8.04
C HIS A 40 -6.24 3.65 -6.77
N GLU A 41 -6.27 4.33 -5.63
CA GLU A 41 -6.06 3.80 -4.30
C GLU A 41 -7.10 4.41 -3.37
N MET A 42 -7.50 3.69 -2.32
CA MET A 42 -8.40 4.24 -1.31
C MET A 42 -7.72 5.48 -0.68
N PRO A 43 -8.32 6.68 -0.77
CA PRO A 43 -7.65 7.90 -0.34
C PRO A 43 -7.70 8.15 1.17
N VAL A 44 -8.53 7.40 1.91
CA VAL A 44 -8.77 7.55 3.36
C VAL A 44 -8.79 6.19 4.07
N ALA A 45 -8.84 6.20 5.40
CA ALA A 45 -8.95 4.99 6.22
C ALA A 45 -10.23 4.18 5.91
N THR A 46 -10.11 2.85 5.91
CA THR A 46 -11.20 1.95 5.53
C THR A 46 -12.33 1.87 6.56
N ASP A 47 -12.09 2.26 7.81
CA ASP A 47 -13.13 2.34 8.85
C ASP A 47 -14.14 3.47 8.63
N LYS A 48 -13.81 4.44 7.76
CA LYS A 48 -14.76 5.45 7.31
C LYS A 48 -15.76 4.92 6.28
N ILE A 49 -15.56 3.72 5.73
CA ILE A 49 -16.44 3.16 4.70
C ILE A 49 -17.71 2.60 5.33
N THR A 50 -18.87 3.05 4.85
CA THR A 50 -20.19 2.60 5.31
C THR A 50 -20.91 1.74 4.27
N LYS A 51 -20.64 1.94 2.98
CA LYS A 51 -21.25 1.15 1.90
C LYS A 51 -20.32 0.96 0.72
N MET A 52 -20.44 -0.19 0.05
CA MET A 52 -19.74 -0.53 -1.18
C MET A 52 -20.71 -0.76 -2.33
N HIS A 53 -20.33 -0.28 -3.52
CA HIS A 53 -21.08 -0.36 -4.77
C HIS A 53 -20.22 -1.04 -5.83
N LEU A 54 -20.76 -2.06 -6.49
CA LEU A 54 -20.15 -2.61 -7.71
C LEU A 54 -20.77 -1.92 -8.92
N LEU A 55 -19.91 -1.34 -9.76
CA LEU A 55 -20.29 -0.53 -10.92
C LEU A 55 -19.70 -1.17 -12.18
N THR A 56 -20.52 -1.34 -13.20
CA THR A 56 -20.10 -1.95 -14.47
C THR A 56 -20.82 -1.28 -15.62
N THR A 57 -20.08 -0.73 -16.58
CA THR A 57 -20.66 -0.13 -17.78
C THR A 57 -21.05 -1.19 -18.82
N PRO A 58 -21.94 -0.85 -19.78
CA PRO A 58 -22.33 -1.78 -20.84
C PRO A 58 -21.15 -2.32 -21.67
N SER A 59 -20.09 -1.53 -21.89
CA SER A 59 -18.86 -1.99 -22.57
C SER A 59 -17.85 -2.67 -21.65
N GLY A 60 -18.17 -2.83 -20.37
CA GLY A 60 -17.40 -3.65 -19.43
C GLY A 60 -16.35 -2.91 -18.61
N ALA A 61 -16.30 -1.57 -18.64
CA ALA A 61 -15.53 -0.81 -17.66
C ALA A 61 -16.12 -1.03 -16.26
N SER A 62 -15.28 -1.19 -15.24
CA SER A 62 -15.73 -1.48 -13.89
C SER A 62 -15.05 -0.61 -12.85
N ALA A 63 -15.79 -0.29 -11.79
CA ALA A 63 -15.31 0.45 -10.64
C ALA A 63 -15.98 -0.06 -9.36
N VAL A 64 -15.36 0.26 -8.23
CA VAL A 64 -15.95 0.06 -6.91
C VAL A 64 -16.24 1.42 -6.31
N GLY A 65 -17.51 1.71 -6.08
CA GLY A 65 -17.94 2.92 -5.38
C GLY A 65 -17.96 2.70 -3.88
N PHE A 66 -17.59 3.70 -3.09
CA PHE A 66 -17.75 3.68 -1.64
C PHE A 66 -18.48 4.90 -1.14
N GLU A 67 -19.34 4.69 -0.14
CA GLU A 67 -19.87 5.77 0.69
C GLU A 67 -19.12 5.80 2.01
N LEU A 68 -18.91 7.00 2.53
CA LEU A 68 -18.18 7.25 3.76
C LEU A 68 -19.11 7.73 4.88
N SER A 69 -18.70 7.56 6.13
CA SER A 69 -19.40 8.09 7.31
C SER A 69 -19.23 9.60 7.46
N GLU A 70 -18.18 10.16 6.86
CA GLU A 70 -17.79 11.56 6.88
C GLU A 70 -17.35 11.97 5.47
N PRO A 71 -17.49 13.25 5.06
CA PRO A 71 -17.01 13.72 3.76
C PRO A 71 -15.51 13.49 3.55
N LEU A 72 -15.09 13.33 2.30
CA LEU A 72 -13.66 13.29 1.97
C LEU A 72 -12.93 14.54 2.46
N PRO A 73 -11.79 14.40 3.18
CA PRO A 73 -11.00 15.56 3.60
C PRO A 73 -10.32 16.21 2.38
N ASP A 74 -10.05 17.52 2.45
CA ASP A 74 -9.40 18.26 1.35
C ASP A 74 -8.06 17.64 0.94
N ALA A 75 -7.31 17.10 1.91
CA ALA A 75 -6.05 16.40 1.66
C ALA A 75 -6.21 15.15 0.77
N ALA A 76 -7.40 14.54 0.71
CA ALA A 76 -7.68 13.42 -0.20
C ALA A 76 -7.81 13.88 -1.65
N LEU A 77 -8.25 15.12 -1.89
CA LEU A 77 -8.58 15.63 -3.24
C LEU A 77 -7.37 15.69 -4.16
N GLN A 78 -6.17 15.85 -3.62
CA GLN A 78 -4.92 15.84 -4.39
C GLN A 78 -4.65 14.48 -5.08
N TYR A 79 -5.29 13.40 -4.60
CA TYR A 79 -5.17 12.05 -5.15
C TYR A 79 -6.29 11.71 -6.14
N ALA A 80 -7.21 12.65 -6.41
CA ALA A 80 -8.32 12.44 -7.32
C ALA A 80 -7.84 12.36 -8.77
N VAL A 81 -8.43 11.43 -9.52
CA VAL A 81 -8.17 11.22 -10.95
C VAL A 81 -9.27 11.92 -11.75
N PRO A 82 -8.93 12.76 -12.75
CA PRO A 82 -9.92 13.40 -13.60
C PRO A 82 -10.76 12.36 -14.36
N ALA A 83 -12.07 12.58 -14.46
CA ALA A 83 -13.00 11.64 -15.11
C ALA A 83 -12.64 11.35 -16.59
N GLY A 84 -12.05 12.32 -17.30
CA GLY A 84 -11.57 12.12 -18.67
C GLY A 84 -10.40 11.14 -18.80
N GLN A 85 -9.74 10.77 -17.71
CA GLN A 85 -8.69 9.75 -17.67
C GLN A 85 -9.22 8.36 -17.29
N ILE A 86 -10.52 8.25 -16.97
CA ILE A 86 -11.17 7.01 -16.58
C ILE A 86 -12.00 6.49 -17.76
N PRO A 87 -11.79 5.23 -18.20
CA PRO A 87 -12.63 4.60 -19.21
C PRO A 87 -14.10 4.71 -18.79
N GLU A 88 -14.88 5.39 -19.63
CA GLU A 88 -16.31 5.61 -19.40
C GLU A 88 -16.63 6.28 -18.05
N GLY A 89 -15.75 7.16 -17.57
CA GLY A 89 -15.88 7.81 -16.26
C GLY A 89 -17.25 8.46 -16.04
N ALA A 90 -17.81 9.15 -17.04
CA ALA A 90 -19.14 9.74 -16.92
C ALA A 90 -20.25 8.69 -16.67
N SER A 91 -20.17 7.52 -17.33
CA SER A 91 -21.13 6.42 -17.12
C SER A 91 -20.97 5.81 -15.73
N LEU A 92 -19.74 5.61 -15.27
CA LEU A 92 -19.45 5.09 -13.94
C LEU A 92 -19.95 6.05 -12.83
N LEU A 93 -19.80 7.36 -13.00
CA LEU A 93 -20.34 8.35 -12.07
C LEU A 93 -21.87 8.30 -12.03
N ALA A 94 -22.54 8.27 -13.20
CA ALA A 94 -23.99 8.17 -13.26
C ALA A 94 -24.51 6.91 -12.56
N GLN A 95 -23.85 5.76 -12.76
CA GLN A 95 -24.22 4.51 -12.08
C GLN A 95 -24.00 4.57 -10.57
N TYR A 96 -22.94 5.25 -10.12
CA TYR A 96 -22.68 5.44 -8.70
C TYR A 96 -23.75 6.32 -8.04
N ASP A 97 -24.10 7.45 -8.66
CA ASP A 97 -25.12 8.36 -8.15
C ASP A 97 -26.50 7.69 -8.12
N GLU A 98 -26.84 6.92 -9.16
CA GLU A 98 -28.06 6.12 -9.21
C GLU A 98 -28.09 5.05 -8.10
N ALA A 99 -26.99 4.30 -7.92
CA ALA A 99 -26.90 3.28 -6.88
C ALA A 99 -27.10 3.88 -5.48
N LYS A 100 -26.49 5.04 -5.22
CA LYS A 100 -26.66 5.79 -3.97
C LYS A 100 -28.10 6.25 -3.77
N ALA A 101 -28.71 6.87 -4.79
CA ALA A 101 -30.09 7.36 -4.72
C ALA A 101 -31.09 6.24 -4.47
N GLN A 102 -30.84 5.04 -5.03
CA GLN A 102 -31.66 3.84 -4.82
C GLN A 102 -31.31 3.09 -3.51
N GLY A 103 -30.27 3.53 -2.78
CA GLY A 103 -29.78 2.85 -1.59
C GLY A 103 -29.13 1.48 -1.85
N ARG A 104 -28.95 1.09 -3.13
CA ARG A 104 -28.35 -0.18 -3.56
C ARG A 104 -26.89 -0.24 -3.10
N GLY A 105 -26.42 -1.41 -2.69
CA GLY A 105 -25.03 -1.61 -2.26
C GLY A 105 -24.92 -2.47 -1.02
N THR A 106 -23.70 -2.88 -0.69
CA THR A 106 -23.41 -3.71 0.49
C THR A 106 -23.02 -2.79 1.64
N SER A 107 -23.81 -2.80 2.73
CA SER A 107 -23.44 -2.11 3.96
C SER A 107 -22.20 -2.76 4.58
N LEU A 108 -21.25 -1.95 5.01
CA LEU A 108 -20.02 -2.37 5.67
C LEU A 108 -19.94 -1.70 7.04
N SER A 109 -19.47 -2.47 8.03
CA SER A 109 -19.16 -1.95 9.36
C SER A 109 -17.82 -2.52 9.80
N PHE A 110 -16.92 -1.63 10.17
CA PHE A 110 -15.59 -1.97 10.67
C PHE A 110 -15.48 -1.48 12.11
N ALA A 111 -15.98 -2.26 13.05
CA ALA A 111 -15.75 -2.00 14.46
C ALA A 111 -14.28 -2.30 14.79
N ARG A 112 -13.52 -1.25 15.18
CA ARG A 112 -12.16 -1.37 15.67
C ARG A 112 -12.15 -1.20 17.18
N LYS A 113 -11.37 -2.03 17.88
CA LYS A 113 -11.07 -1.84 19.31
C LYS A 113 -9.56 -1.67 19.43
N PRO A 114 -9.05 -0.44 19.55
CA PRO A 114 -7.62 -0.24 19.74
C PRO A 114 -7.21 -0.83 21.09
N LEU A 115 -6.14 -1.63 21.08
CA LEU A 115 -5.51 -2.16 22.31
C LEU A 115 -4.24 -1.36 22.67
N LEU A 116 -3.64 -0.71 21.67
CA LEU A 116 -2.53 0.22 21.82
C LEU A 116 -3.02 1.63 21.45
N GLU A 117 -2.72 2.61 22.30
CA GLU A 117 -3.19 3.99 22.14
C GLU A 117 -2.01 4.98 22.13
N ALA A 118 -2.17 6.10 21.41
CA ALA A 118 -1.18 7.17 21.45
C ALA A 118 -1.04 7.74 22.87
N GLY A 119 0.19 8.07 23.26
CA GLY A 119 0.56 8.53 24.62
C GLY A 119 0.83 7.39 25.61
N SER A 120 0.52 6.14 25.27
CA SER A 120 0.88 4.98 26.10
C SER A 120 2.34 4.56 25.88
N ARG A 121 2.94 3.89 26.88
CA ARG A 121 4.26 3.27 26.72
C ARG A 121 4.14 2.05 25.79
N PHE A 122 5.04 1.95 24.81
CA PHE A 122 5.09 0.77 23.95
C PHE A 122 5.49 -0.46 24.79
N PRO A 123 4.79 -1.61 24.67
CA PRO A 123 5.10 -2.79 25.45
C PRO A 123 6.52 -3.31 25.18
N ASP A 124 7.13 -3.93 26.19
CA ASP A 124 8.38 -4.66 26.02
C ASP A 124 8.20 -5.77 24.97
N PHE A 125 9.22 -5.97 24.15
CA PHE A 125 9.18 -6.96 23.08
C PHE A 125 10.53 -7.69 22.93
N SER A 126 10.44 -8.89 22.35
CA SER A 126 11.59 -9.66 21.87
C SER A 126 11.19 -10.38 20.59
N ALA A 127 11.75 -9.97 19.47
CA ALA A 127 11.37 -10.48 18.15
C ALA A 127 12.59 -10.86 17.33
N THR A 128 12.46 -11.92 16.52
CA THR A 128 13.58 -12.41 15.69
C THR A 128 13.38 -11.97 14.25
N ASP A 129 14.44 -11.43 13.66
CA ASP A 129 14.44 -11.07 12.24
C ASP A 129 14.66 -12.27 11.33
N ILE A 130 14.46 -12.04 10.04
CA ILE A 130 14.51 -13.06 9.00
C ILE A 130 15.89 -13.72 8.83
N ASP A 131 16.94 -13.10 9.39
CA ASP A 131 18.32 -13.60 9.36
C ASP A 131 18.74 -14.18 10.72
N GLY A 132 17.82 -14.25 11.69
CA GLY A 132 17.99 -14.92 12.98
C GLY A 132 18.50 -14.04 14.11
N ARG A 133 18.61 -12.71 13.92
CA ARG A 133 18.96 -11.80 15.01
C ARG A 133 17.72 -11.45 15.85
N THR A 134 17.87 -11.52 17.16
CA THR A 134 16.85 -11.02 18.11
C THR A 134 16.99 -9.52 18.32
N TRP A 135 15.84 -8.83 18.34
CA TRP A 135 15.67 -7.41 18.61
C TRP A 135 14.79 -7.21 19.83
N THR A 136 15.17 -6.25 20.67
CA THR A 136 14.50 -5.92 21.93
C THR A 136 14.29 -4.41 22.08
N GLY A 137 13.54 -4.01 23.11
CA GLY A 137 13.39 -2.60 23.48
C GLY A 137 14.73 -1.88 23.71
N ALA A 138 15.76 -2.59 24.19
CA ALA A 138 17.08 -2.02 24.40
C ALA A 138 17.80 -1.66 23.08
N ASP A 139 17.57 -2.42 22.00
CA ASP A 139 18.18 -2.16 20.69
C ASP A 139 17.62 -0.89 20.01
N VAL A 140 16.41 -0.49 20.39
CA VAL A 140 15.69 0.66 19.82
C VAL A 140 15.63 1.86 20.76
N ALA A 141 16.18 1.74 21.98
CA ALA A 141 16.16 2.80 22.98
C ALA A 141 16.81 4.09 22.45
N GLY A 142 16.14 5.24 22.67
CA GLY A 142 16.61 6.55 22.23
C GLY A 142 16.45 6.82 20.73
N LYS A 143 15.78 5.93 19.98
CA LYS A 143 15.50 6.10 18.55
C LYS A 143 14.00 6.10 18.31
N VAL A 144 13.58 6.82 17.26
CA VAL A 144 12.21 6.67 16.73
C VAL A 144 12.10 5.29 16.09
N MET A 145 11.02 4.58 16.38
CA MET A 145 10.73 3.25 15.82
C MET A 145 9.43 3.29 15.02
N VAL A 146 9.46 2.69 13.83
CA VAL A 146 8.28 2.44 12.99
C VAL A 146 8.10 0.94 12.86
N LEU A 147 6.95 0.43 13.31
CA LEU A 147 6.59 -0.98 13.26
C LEU A 147 5.38 -1.18 12.34
N ASN A 148 5.58 -1.82 11.19
CA ASN A 148 4.53 -2.15 10.23
C ASN A 148 4.16 -3.63 10.29
N LEU A 149 2.90 -3.93 10.58
CA LEU A 149 2.39 -5.29 10.69
C LEU A 149 1.76 -5.70 9.36
N TRP A 150 2.10 -6.90 8.89
CA TRP A 150 1.66 -7.41 7.59
C TRP A 150 1.62 -8.94 7.52
N PHE A 151 1.13 -9.45 6.39
CA PHE A 151 1.24 -10.87 6.03
C PHE A 151 1.30 -11.01 4.51
N THR A 152 1.81 -12.14 4.02
CA THR A 152 2.09 -12.44 2.61
C THR A 152 0.88 -12.28 1.70
N GLY A 153 -0.32 -12.56 2.19
CA GLY A 153 -1.60 -12.40 1.48
C GLY A 153 -2.12 -10.95 1.44
N CYS A 154 -1.59 -10.05 2.26
CA CYS A 154 -2.06 -8.67 2.38
C CYS A 154 -1.70 -7.83 1.15
N GLY A 155 -2.68 -7.61 0.27
CA GLY A 155 -2.51 -6.76 -0.93
C GLY A 155 -2.06 -5.33 -0.61
N PRO A 156 -2.77 -4.59 0.25
CA PRO A 156 -2.42 -3.22 0.60
C PRO A 156 -1.04 -3.09 1.28
N CYS A 157 -0.67 -4.03 2.17
CA CYS A 157 0.65 -4.03 2.82
C CYS A 157 1.78 -4.07 1.77
N ARG A 158 1.68 -4.96 0.79
CA ARG A 158 2.68 -5.04 -0.29
C ARG A 158 2.69 -3.79 -1.17
N ALA A 159 1.56 -3.10 -1.31
CA ALA A 159 1.48 -1.89 -2.12
C ALA A 159 2.18 -0.68 -1.47
N GLU A 160 2.21 -0.59 -0.13
CA GLU A 160 2.89 0.49 0.59
C GLU A 160 4.38 0.22 0.84
N MET A 161 4.82 -1.05 0.84
CA MET A 161 6.22 -1.42 1.13
C MET A 161 7.26 -0.61 0.33
N PRO A 162 7.14 -0.40 -1.00
CA PRO A 162 8.11 0.40 -1.74
C PRO A 162 8.21 1.85 -1.25
N GLU A 163 7.10 2.43 -0.79
CA GLU A 163 7.10 3.78 -0.23
C GLU A 163 7.79 3.83 1.13
N LEU A 164 7.52 2.86 2.00
CA LEU A 164 8.15 2.75 3.32
C LEU A 164 9.66 2.46 3.20
N SER A 165 10.08 1.69 2.19
CA SER A 165 11.49 1.50 1.86
C SER A 165 12.20 2.80 1.48
N ARG A 166 11.54 3.69 0.72
CA ARG A 166 12.07 5.04 0.45
C ARG A 166 12.18 5.87 1.73
N TRP A 167 11.19 5.77 2.62
CA TRP A 167 11.23 6.51 3.89
C TRP A 167 12.40 6.08 4.75
N LYS A 168 12.68 4.77 4.83
CA LYS A 168 13.88 4.26 5.50
C LYS A 168 15.16 4.85 4.91
N ASP A 169 15.24 4.97 3.59
CA ASP A 169 16.44 5.53 2.93
C ASP A 169 16.59 7.04 3.19
N GLU A 170 15.46 7.77 3.25
CA GLU A 170 15.42 9.19 3.64
C GLU A 170 15.69 9.42 5.13
N MET A 171 15.48 8.40 5.98
CA MET A 171 15.45 8.52 7.44
C MET A 171 16.30 7.45 8.15
N PRO A 172 17.64 7.43 7.95
CA PRO A 172 18.51 6.35 8.42
C PRO A 172 18.67 6.27 9.95
N ASP A 173 18.37 7.34 10.69
CA ASP A 173 18.34 7.37 12.17
C ASP A 173 17.05 6.79 12.77
N VAL A 174 16.03 6.51 11.96
CA VAL A 174 14.77 5.88 12.38
C VAL A 174 14.85 4.36 12.21
N MET A 175 14.40 3.62 13.21
CA MET A 175 14.37 2.17 13.18
C MET A 175 13.09 1.66 12.51
N PHE A 176 13.23 1.14 11.30
CA PHE A 176 12.14 0.62 10.49
C PHE A 176 12.04 -0.90 10.61
N PHE A 177 10.93 -1.38 11.16
CA PHE A 177 10.59 -2.80 11.28
C PHE A 177 9.32 -3.13 10.51
N SER A 178 9.32 -4.29 9.88
CA SER A 178 8.09 -5.01 9.56
C SER A 178 7.93 -6.20 10.51
N SER A 179 6.71 -6.59 10.85
CA SER A 179 6.42 -7.82 11.58
C SER A 179 5.34 -8.64 10.90
N THR A 180 5.57 -9.95 10.83
CA THR A 180 4.57 -10.93 10.42
C THR A 180 4.61 -12.17 11.33
N TYR A 181 3.43 -12.77 11.53
CA TYR A 181 3.29 -14.05 12.23
C TYR A 181 3.73 -15.25 11.39
N GLU A 182 4.03 -15.05 10.11
CA GLU A 182 4.48 -16.09 9.19
C GLU A 182 5.98 -16.33 9.31
N ASP A 183 6.41 -17.56 9.05
CA ASP A 183 7.83 -17.93 9.07
C ASP A 183 8.63 -17.29 7.93
N ALA A 184 9.96 -17.33 8.06
CA ALA A 184 10.89 -16.78 7.07
C ALA A 184 10.71 -17.37 5.66
N GLY A 185 10.35 -18.67 5.55
CA GLY A 185 10.16 -19.34 4.27
C GLY A 185 8.98 -18.77 3.47
N ARG A 186 7.93 -18.33 4.17
CA ARG A 186 6.78 -17.64 3.55
C ARG A 186 7.05 -16.16 3.28
N ALA A 187 7.71 -15.47 4.23
CA ALA A 187 7.93 -14.03 4.13
C ALA A 187 8.97 -13.66 3.06
N ARG A 188 10.09 -14.38 2.99
CA ARG A 188 11.26 -14.04 2.16
C ARG A 188 10.93 -13.83 0.67
N PRO A 189 10.18 -14.71 -0.02
CA PRO A 189 9.86 -14.51 -1.44
C PRO A 189 9.06 -13.24 -1.71
N VAL A 190 8.19 -12.82 -0.77
CA VAL A 190 7.41 -11.59 -0.91
C VAL A 190 8.31 -10.37 -0.73
N LEU A 191 9.15 -10.37 0.30
CA LEU A 191 10.06 -9.27 0.61
C LEU A 191 11.07 -9.03 -0.53
N GLU A 192 11.67 -10.09 -1.06
CA GLU A 192 12.57 -10.02 -2.21
C GLU A 192 11.87 -9.43 -3.44
N LYS A 193 10.65 -9.88 -3.71
CA LYS A 193 9.83 -9.35 -4.82
C LYS A 193 9.47 -7.88 -4.66
N GLN A 194 9.31 -7.38 -3.43
CA GLN A 194 9.03 -5.97 -3.17
C GLN A 194 10.28 -5.08 -3.16
N GLY A 195 11.49 -5.64 -3.24
CA GLY A 195 12.73 -4.87 -3.07
C GLY A 195 12.89 -4.31 -1.65
N PHE A 196 12.42 -5.05 -0.65
CA PHE A 196 12.40 -4.65 0.76
C PHE A 196 13.82 -4.47 1.33
N ASN A 197 14.05 -3.40 2.09
CA ASN A 197 15.38 -2.95 2.56
C ASN A 197 15.46 -2.56 4.07
N TRP A 198 14.52 -3.00 4.89
CA TRP A 198 14.37 -2.65 6.32
C TRP A 198 14.36 -3.93 7.19
N ILE A 199 14.13 -3.84 8.50
CA ILE A 199 14.24 -5.01 9.39
C ILE A 199 12.96 -5.85 9.28
N ALA A 200 13.08 -7.12 8.89
CA ALA A 200 11.93 -8.02 8.74
C ALA A 200 11.84 -9.00 9.91
N LEU A 201 10.93 -8.75 10.85
CA LEU A 201 10.60 -9.66 11.94
C LEU A 201 9.63 -10.73 11.44
N VAL A 202 9.89 -11.99 11.79
CA VAL A 202 9.15 -13.17 11.29
C VAL A 202 8.78 -14.10 12.43
N GLY A 203 7.72 -14.87 12.24
CA GLY A 203 7.18 -15.78 13.27
C GLY A 203 6.70 -15.05 14.52
N ASP A 204 6.45 -13.74 14.45
CA ASP A 204 6.08 -12.92 15.59
C ASP A 204 4.58 -12.90 15.79
N THR A 205 4.13 -13.37 16.96
CA THR A 205 2.73 -13.31 17.36
C THR A 205 2.43 -12.23 18.38
N GLN A 206 3.45 -11.67 19.03
CA GLN A 206 3.27 -10.78 20.19
C GLN A 206 2.69 -9.42 19.77
N PHE A 207 3.14 -8.85 18.64
CA PHE A 207 2.66 -7.53 18.24
C PHE A 207 1.17 -7.57 17.89
N ARG A 208 0.66 -8.71 17.40
CA ARG A 208 -0.78 -8.91 17.18
C ARG A 208 -1.58 -8.82 18.48
N GLU A 209 -1.02 -9.27 19.59
CA GLU A 209 -1.67 -9.17 20.91
C GLU A 209 -1.74 -7.71 21.38
N PHE A 210 -0.72 -6.90 21.07
CA PHE A 210 -0.67 -5.49 21.46
C PHE A 210 -1.64 -4.62 20.66
N VAL A 211 -1.87 -4.95 19.39
CA VAL A 211 -2.63 -4.10 18.46
C VAL A 211 -4.06 -4.59 18.16
N GLY A 212 -4.38 -5.83 18.53
CA GLY A 212 -5.71 -6.42 18.35
C GLY A 212 -6.06 -6.85 16.92
N PRO A 213 -7.32 -7.27 16.66
CA PRO A 213 -7.75 -7.85 15.39
C PRO A 213 -8.09 -6.81 14.32
N ASN A 214 -7.57 -5.59 14.42
CA ASN A 214 -8.04 -4.41 13.70
C ASN A 214 -7.67 -4.37 12.20
N GLY A 215 -7.19 -5.50 11.66
CA GLY A 215 -6.83 -5.70 10.26
C GLY A 215 -5.39 -5.27 9.94
N TYR A 216 -4.96 -5.59 8.72
CA TYR A 216 -3.65 -5.24 8.17
C TYR A 216 -3.81 -4.41 6.89
N PRO A 217 -2.86 -3.51 6.55
CA PRO A 217 -1.68 -3.16 7.34
C PRO A 217 -2.04 -2.40 8.61
N LEU A 218 -1.11 -2.39 9.56
CA LEU A 218 -1.15 -1.55 10.74
C LEU A 218 0.24 -1.01 10.98
N THR A 219 0.36 0.30 11.23
CA THR A 219 1.65 0.94 11.50
C THR A 219 1.63 1.62 12.85
N VAL A 220 2.63 1.34 13.69
CA VAL A 220 2.86 2.00 14.96
C VAL A 220 4.11 2.86 14.85
N VAL A 221 4.02 4.10 15.31
CA VAL A 221 5.18 5.00 15.49
C VAL A 221 5.42 5.18 16.98
N VAL A 222 6.65 4.95 17.41
CA VAL A 222 7.11 5.09 18.80
C VAL A 222 8.24 6.11 18.83
N ASP A 223 8.18 7.05 19.78
CA ASP A 223 9.20 8.08 19.96
C ASP A 223 10.47 7.57 20.68
N LYS A 224 11.42 8.48 20.92
CA LYS A 224 12.73 8.15 21.49
C LYS A 224 12.64 7.74 22.97
N GLU A 225 11.57 8.10 23.64
CA GLU A 225 11.26 7.79 25.04
C GLU A 225 10.49 6.46 25.21
N GLY A 226 10.15 5.81 24.09
CA GLY A 226 9.39 4.57 24.05
C GLY A 226 7.89 4.79 24.24
N ILE A 227 7.37 5.98 23.92
CA ILE A 227 5.96 6.32 23.95
C ILE A 227 5.37 6.21 22.54
N VAL A 228 4.18 5.64 22.45
CA VAL A 228 3.45 5.50 21.19
C VAL A 228 2.99 6.89 20.74
N ALA A 229 3.53 7.37 19.62
CA ALA A 229 3.13 8.65 19.04
C ALA A 229 1.91 8.51 18.12
N GLN A 230 1.81 7.40 17.38
CA GLN A 230 0.69 7.16 16.47
C GLN A 230 0.46 5.66 16.28
N VAL A 231 -0.81 5.27 16.20
CA VAL A 231 -1.26 3.94 15.75
C VAL A 231 -2.18 4.16 14.55
N GLU A 232 -1.78 3.62 13.40
CA GLU A 232 -2.48 3.80 12.14
C GLU A 232 -3.01 2.46 11.64
N TYR A 233 -4.31 2.41 11.37
CA TYR A 233 -5.01 1.20 10.95
C TYR A 233 -5.39 1.29 9.47
N GLY A 234 -4.86 0.36 8.67
CA GLY A 234 -4.97 0.40 7.22
C GLY A 234 -3.91 1.30 6.59
N THR A 235 -4.10 1.57 5.30
CA THR A 235 -3.19 2.43 4.54
C THR A 235 -3.95 3.16 3.46
N SER A 236 -3.62 4.44 3.33
CA SER A 236 -4.07 5.35 2.27
C SER A 236 -3.01 6.42 2.08
N PRO A 237 -2.98 7.12 0.94
CA PRO A 237 -2.04 8.22 0.73
C PRO A 237 -2.15 9.32 1.79
N VAL A 238 -3.36 9.64 2.28
CA VAL A 238 -3.54 10.62 3.38
C VAL A 238 -2.94 10.10 4.69
N GLN A 239 -3.22 8.84 5.07
CA GLN A 239 -2.65 8.23 6.27
C GLN A 239 -1.12 8.16 6.19
N ARG A 240 -0.56 7.78 5.03
CA ARG A 240 0.89 7.71 4.83
C ARG A 240 1.55 9.09 4.90
N ALA A 241 0.92 10.12 4.34
CA ALA A 241 1.42 11.48 4.47
C ALA A 241 1.45 11.94 5.95
N ALA A 242 0.37 11.67 6.70
CA ALA A 242 0.29 12.00 8.12
C ALA A 242 1.33 11.21 8.95
N LEU A 243 1.46 9.90 8.73
CA LEU A 243 2.47 9.05 9.35
C LEU A 243 3.89 9.58 9.11
N LYS A 244 4.21 9.93 7.86
CA LYS A 244 5.53 10.46 7.51
C LYS A 244 5.83 11.77 8.25
N GLU A 245 4.83 12.63 8.42
CA GLU A 245 4.97 13.88 9.16
C GLU A 245 5.17 13.63 10.66
N THR A 246 4.43 12.70 11.26
CA THR A 246 4.66 12.27 12.65
C THR A 246 6.07 11.74 12.86
N ILE A 247 6.59 10.91 11.96
CA ILE A 247 7.97 10.41 12.06
C ILE A 247 8.98 11.57 12.00
N ARG A 248 8.71 12.58 11.16
CA ARG A 248 9.56 13.77 11.01
C ARG A 248 9.55 14.69 12.22
N SER A 249 8.45 14.78 12.97
CA SER A 249 8.38 15.63 14.15
C SER A 249 9.11 15.06 15.37
N LEU A 250 9.37 13.74 15.37
CA LEU A 250 9.99 13.02 16.49
C LEU A 250 11.51 12.84 16.37
N ARG A 251 12.08 13.14 15.20
CA ARG A 251 13.47 12.84 14.85
C ARG A 251 14.44 14.00 15.09
#